data_AF-A0A4S2MC36-F1
#
_entry.id   AF-A0A4S2MC36-F1
#
_cell.length_a   1.000
_cell.length_b   1.000
_cell.length_c   1.000
_cell.angle_alpha   90.00
_cell.angle_beta   90.00
_cell.angle_gamma   90.00
#
_symmetry.space_group_name_H-M   'P 1'
#
loop_
_entity.id
_entity.type
_entity.pdbx_description
1 polymer ?
#
loop_
_entity_poly.entity_id
_entity_poly.type
_entity_poly.pdbx_seq_one_letter_code
_entity_poly.pdbx_strand_id
1 'polypeptide(L)'
;MFLREFVFYVSTGYSFVRKYLAGHKWYTRITPKLILGALPLRSFWDELERTENVTHIVSMLEPFEVKSFVVGSEEAESRGLKHLSLPVRDFVGVPTVEQTLETKILEIHFEPHLRPSPDNLTEVVPFK
;
A
#
# COMPACT_ATOMS: atom_id res chain seq x y z
N MET A 1 7.64 -14.61 17.64
CA MET A 1 7.77 -13.21 17.16
C MET A 1 9.00 -13.06 16.27
N PHE A 2 10.21 -13.33 16.75
CA PHE A 2 11.47 -13.21 16.00
C PHE A 2 11.56 -13.89 14.63
N LEU A 3 11.10 -15.14 14.48
CA LEU A 3 11.19 -15.84 13.19
C LEU A 3 10.38 -15.16 12.08
N ARG A 4 9.24 -14.58 12.43
CA ARG A 4 8.34 -13.91 11.47
C ARG A 4 8.94 -12.60 10.99
N GLU A 5 9.47 -11.81 11.93
CA GLU A 5 10.21 -10.58 11.59
C GLU A 5 11.44 -10.89 10.75
N PHE A 6 12.18 -11.95 11.07
CA PHE A 6 13.35 -12.36 10.29
C PHE A 6 12.97 -12.71 8.84
N VAL A 7 11.94 -13.55 8.64
CA VAL A 7 11.46 -13.91 7.30
C VAL A 7 10.98 -12.67 6.54
N PHE A 8 10.25 -11.77 7.20
CA PHE A 8 9.80 -10.49 6.62
C PHE A 8 10.97 -9.61 6.15
N TYR A 9 12.03 -9.49 6.94
CA TYR A 9 13.22 -8.72 6.54
C TYR A 9 13.97 -9.37 5.38
N VAL A 10 14.08 -10.70 5.38
CA VAL A 10 14.71 -11.44 4.29
C VAL A 10 13.92 -11.27 2.99
N SER A 11 12.59 -11.36 3.03
CA SER A 11 11.74 -11.18 1.83
C SER A 11 11.80 -9.73 1.33
N THR A 12 11.70 -8.75 2.22
CA THR A 12 11.77 -7.32 1.87
C THR A 12 13.12 -6.96 1.27
N GLY A 13 14.21 -7.43 1.88
CA GLY A 13 15.57 -7.22 1.39
C GLY A 13 15.77 -7.84 0.01
N TYR A 14 15.25 -9.05 -0.21
CA TYR A 14 15.31 -9.70 -1.51
C TYR A 14 14.55 -8.94 -2.60
N SER A 15 13.34 -8.46 -2.29
CA SER A 15 12.54 -7.63 -3.21
C SER A 15 13.27 -6.31 -3.54
N PHE A 16 13.91 -5.69 -2.55
CA PHE A 16 14.71 -4.48 -2.75
C PHE A 16 15.90 -4.75 -3.67
N VAL A 17 16.66 -5.82 -3.43
CA VAL A 17 17.79 -6.23 -4.28
C VAL A 17 17.32 -6.51 -5.71
N ARG A 18 16.19 -7.20 -5.90
CA ARG A 18 15.62 -7.45 -7.23
C ARG A 18 15.22 -6.18 -7.97
N LYS A 19 14.72 -5.16 -7.27
CA LYS A 19 14.43 -3.86 -7.89
C LYS A 19 15.70 -3.23 -8.48
N TYR A 20 16.75 -3.11 -7.67
CA TYR A 20 17.96 -2.39 -8.09
C TYR A 20 18.86 -3.18 -9.04
N LEU A 21 19.01 -4.49 -8.83
CA LEU A 21 19.94 -5.32 -9.61
C LEU A 21 19.30 -5.96 -10.83
N ALA A 22 18.00 -6.28 -10.77
CA ALA A 22 17.30 -6.98 -11.84
C ALA A 22 16.21 -6.13 -12.53
N GLY A 23 16.08 -4.86 -12.16
CA GLY A 23 15.11 -3.93 -12.77
C GLY A 23 13.64 -4.30 -12.51
N HIS A 24 13.36 -5.11 -11.49
CA HIS A 24 11.98 -5.45 -11.12
C HIS A 24 11.21 -4.19 -10.70
N LYS A 25 9.97 -4.07 -11.17
CA LYS A 25 9.10 -2.96 -10.77
C LYS A 25 8.67 -3.13 -9.31
N TRP A 26 8.75 -2.05 -8.54
CA TRP A 26 8.26 -2.03 -7.15
C TRP A 26 6.75 -2.03 -7.08
N TYR A 27 6.11 -1.50 -8.11
CA TYR A 27 4.68 -1.46 -8.27
C TYR A 27 4.28 -1.60 -9.73
N THR A 28 3.05 -2.04 -9.94
CA THR A 28 2.44 -2.18 -11.25
C THR A 28 1.07 -1.52 -11.23
N ARG A 29 0.81 -0.71 -12.25
CA ARG A 29 -0.52 -0.15 -12.49
C ARG A 29 -1.44 -1.24 -13.03
N ILE A 30 -2.52 -1.52 -12.30
CA ILE A 30 -3.54 -2.50 -12.69
C ILE A 30 -4.65 -1.81 -13.47
N THR A 31 -5.06 -0.62 -13.02
CA THR A 31 -6.06 0.22 -13.70
C THR A 31 -5.61 1.68 -13.69
N PRO A 32 -6.26 2.58 -14.46
CA PRO A 32 -5.98 4.01 -14.39
C PRO A 32 -6.09 4.61 -12.98
N LYS A 33 -6.83 3.94 -12.07
CA LYS A 33 -7.03 4.40 -10.70
C LYS A 33 -6.41 3.49 -9.65
N LEU A 34 -5.74 2.40 -10.03
CA LEU A 34 -5.23 1.40 -9.10
C LEU A 34 -3.80 0.99 -9.45
N ILE A 35 -2.93 1.14 -8.47
CA ILE A 35 -1.59 0.60 -8.44
C ILE A 35 -1.51 -0.47 -7.37
N LEU A 36 -0.91 -1.60 -7.75
CA LEU A 36 -0.56 -2.69 -6.85
C LEU A 36 0.96 -2.69 -6.68
N GLY A 37 1.45 -2.51 -5.46
CA GLY A 37 2.88 -2.39 -5.19
C GLY A 37 3.37 -3.29 -4.08
N ALA A 38 4.67 -3.32 -3.84
CA ALA A 38 5.22 -3.87 -2.61
C ALA A 38 4.99 -2.88 -1.45
N LEU A 39 5.66 -3.09 -0.31
CA LEU A 39 5.65 -2.17 0.85
C LEU A 39 5.79 -0.70 0.42
N PRO A 40 4.99 0.23 0.98
CA PRO A 40 5.11 1.66 0.73
C PRO A 40 6.32 2.21 1.49
N LEU A 41 7.52 1.85 1.04
CA LEU A 41 8.77 2.33 1.63
C LEU A 41 8.89 3.83 1.40
N ARG A 42 9.23 4.59 2.43
CA ARG A 42 9.40 6.05 2.37
C ARG A 42 10.28 6.48 1.20
N SER A 43 11.37 5.75 0.96
CA SER A 43 12.31 6.00 -0.14
C SER A 43 11.71 5.93 -1.54
N PHE A 44 10.62 5.20 -1.73
CA PHE A 44 9.90 5.08 -3.00
C PHE A 44 8.59 5.85 -3.01
N TRP A 45 8.06 6.15 -1.83
CA TRP A 45 6.80 6.82 -1.66
C TRP A 45 6.84 8.24 -2.22
N ASP A 46 7.89 9.01 -1.92
CA ASP A 46 7.98 10.41 -2.37
C ASP A 46 8.00 10.53 -3.91
N GLU A 47 8.63 9.57 -4.60
CA GLU A 47 8.62 9.51 -6.07
C GLU A 47 7.21 9.16 -6.58
N LEU A 48 6.60 8.13 -6.00
CA LEU A 48 5.29 7.62 -6.39
C LEU A 48 4.17 8.64 -6.14
N GLU A 49 4.21 9.35 -5.02
CA GLU A 49 3.28 10.43 -4.66
C GLU A 49 3.34 11.54 -5.71
N ARG A 50 4.55 11.92 -6.16
CA ARG A 50 4.76 12.95 -7.19
C ARG A 50 4.30 12.51 -8.59
N THR A 51 4.44 11.24 -8.94
CA THR A 51 4.18 10.75 -10.31
C THR A 51 2.76 10.23 -10.52
N GLU A 52 2.14 9.65 -9.49
CA GLU A 52 0.89 8.89 -9.63
C GLU A 52 -0.33 9.61 -9.02
N ASN A 53 -0.12 10.77 -8.38
CA ASN A 53 -1.15 11.55 -7.66
C ASN A 53 -1.99 10.68 -6.73
N VAL A 54 -1.31 9.99 -5.82
CA VAL A 54 -1.94 9.05 -4.92
C VAL A 54 -2.70 9.79 -3.83
N THR A 55 -3.91 9.33 -3.53
CA THR A 55 -4.75 9.91 -2.46
C THR A 55 -5.14 8.90 -1.40
N HIS A 56 -5.07 7.61 -1.73
CA HIS A 56 -5.50 6.53 -0.86
C HIS A 56 -4.46 5.42 -0.82
N ILE A 57 -4.20 4.90 0.38
CA ILE A 57 -3.40 3.71 0.63
C ILE A 57 -4.31 2.67 1.25
N VAL A 58 -4.26 1.44 0.75
CA VAL A 58 -4.95 0.30 1.38
C VAL A 58 -3.92 -0.77 1.70
N SER A 59 -3.39 -0.79 2.93
CA SER A 59 -2.32 -1.70 3.35
C SER A 59 -2.84 -2.99 3.96
N MET A 60 -2.12 -4.08 3.68
CA MET A 60 -2.38 -5.42 4.21
C MET A 60 -1.22 -5.90 5.07
N LEU A 61 -0.75 -5.02 5.96
CA LEU A 61 0.47 -5.21 6.75
C LEU A 61 0.14 -5.55 8.20
N GLU A 62 0.96 -6.39 8.82
CA GLU A 62 0.87 -6.60 10.27
C GLU A 62 1.40 -5.36 11.01
N PRO A 63 0.87 -5.02 12.21
CA PRO A 63 1.29 -3.81 12.93
C PRO A 63 2.79 -3.74 13.22
N PHE A 64 3.47 -4.90 13.40
CA PHE A 64 4.92 -4.93 13.62
C PHE A 64 5.74 -4.64 12.35
N GLU A 65 5.12 -4.70 11.16
CA GLU A 65 5.76 -4.45 9.86
C GLU A 65 5.75 -2.97 9.50
N VAL A 66 4.84 -2.21 10.10
CA VAL A 66 4.76 -0.74 10.00
C VAL A 66 5.86 -0.13 10.89
N LYS A 67 7.11 -0.25 10.41
CA LYS A 67 8.31 0.31 11.05
C LYS A 67 8.67 1.66 10.43
N SER A 68 9.70 2.32 10.96
CA SER A 68 10.13 3.68 10.59
C SER A 68 10.48 3.92 9.11
N PHE A 69 10.56 2.88 8.28
CA PHE A 69 10.85 2.99 6.84
C PHE A 69 9.61 2.78 5.96
N VAL A 70 8.44 2.47 6.54
CA VAL A 70 7.17 2.28 5.85
C VAL A 70 6.27 3.49 6.15
N VAL A 71 5.53 3.97 5.15
CA VAL A 71 4.48 4.96 5.37
C VAL A 71 3.32 4.31 6.14
N GLY A 72 3.22 4.63 7.42
CA GLY A 72 2.13 4.20 8.31
C GLY A 72 0.92 5.13 8.25
N SER A 73 -0.14 4.82 9.00
CA SER A 73 -1.39 5.61 9.00
C SER A 73 -1.20 7.06 9.43
N GLU A 74 -0.47 7.28 10.52
CA GLU A 74 -0.21 8.64 11.03
C GLU A 74 0.57 9.49 10.01
N GLU A 75 1.57 8.90 9.37
CA GLU A 75 2.35 9.58 8.34
C GLU A 75 1.50 9.85 7.09
N ALA A 76 0.70 8.87 6.64
CA ALA A 76 -0.20 9.03 5.52
C ALA A 76 -1.20 10.16 5.76
N GLU A 77 -1.83 10.20 6.93
CA GLU A 77 -2.75 11.27 7.32
C GLU A 77 -2.05 12.63 7.37
N SER A 78 -0.82 12.72 7.88
CA SER A 78 -0.03 13.96 7.89
C SER A 78 0.30 14.49 6.48
N ARG A 79 0.32 13.59 5.49
CA ARG A 79 0.52 13.90 4.06
C ARG A 79 -0.81 14.16 3.33
N GLY A 80 -1.95 14.14 4.03
CA GLY A 80 -3.28 14.31 3.44
C GLY A 80 -3.80 13.08 2.69
N LEU A 81 -3.18 11.92 2.90
CA LEU A 81 -3.59 10.65 2.31
C LEU A 81 -4.59 9.96 3.23
N LYS A 82 -5.58 9.29 2.63
CA LYS A 82 -6.45 8.39 3.39
C LYS A 82 -5.81 7.01 3.48
N HIS A 83 -5.50 6.56 4.69
CA HIS A 83 -4.93 5.23 4.90
C HIS A 83 -5.95 4.28 5.48
N LEU A 84 -6.15 3.17 4.78
CA LEU A 84 -6.87 2.02 5.24
C LEU A 84 -5.89 0.90 5.57
N SER A 85 -5.86 0.47 6.83
CA SER A 85 -5.06 -0.68 7.28
C SER A 85 -5.95 -1.89 7.51
N LEU A 86 -5.73 -2.94 6.72
CA LEU A 86 -6.39 -4.26 6.82
C LEU A 86 -5.34 -5.29 7.27
N PRO A 87 -5.01 -5.36 8.57
CA PRO A 87 -3.94 -6.22 9.02
C PRO A 87 -4.28 -7.69 8.76
N VAL A 88 -3.40 -8.37 8.02
CA VAL A 88 -3.49 -9.79 7.70
C VAL A 88 -2.18 -10.47 7.99
N ARG A 89 -2.24 -11.76 8.32
CA ARG A 89 -1.03 -12.57 8.56
C ARG A 89 -0.18 -12.68 7.29
N ASP A 90 1.13 -12.48 7.44
CA ASP A 90 2.06 -12.64 6.32
C ASP A 90 1.97 -14.00 5.60
N PHE A 91 2.10 -13.98 4.26
CA PHE A 91 2.05 -15.10 3.30
C PHE A 91 0.76 -15.92 3.20
N VAL A 92 -0.10 -15.91 4.22
CA VAL A 92 -1.28 -16.80 4.30
C VAL A 92 -2.58 -16.07 4.63
N GLY A 93 -2.50 -14.80 5.00
CA GLY A 93 -3.64 -14.01 5.42
C GLY A 93 -4.35 -13.37 4.23
N VAL A 94 -5.68 -13.45 4.28
CA VAL A 94 -6.58 -12.60 3.51
C VAL A 94 -7.45 -11.82 4.50
N PRO A 95 -7.93 -10.62 4.16
CA PRO A 95 -8.84 -9.89 5.03
C PRO A 95 -10.10 -10.71 5.25
N THR A 96 -10.66 -10.64 6.46
CA THR A 96 -11.95 -11.26 6.72
C THR A 96 -13.07 -10.47 6.05
N VAL A 97 -14.23 -11.11 5.92
CA VAL A 97 -15.42 -10.45 5.37
C VAL A 97 -15.82 -9.27 6.25
N GLU A 98 -15.71 -9.41 7.57
CA GLU A 98 -15.99 -8.35 8.54
C GLU A 98 -15.04 -7.18 8.35
N GLN A 99 -13.73 -7.43 8.23
CA GLN A 99 -12.76 -6.37 7.89
C GLN A 99 -13.12 -5.67 6.58
N THR A 100 -13.60 -6.42 5.58
CA THR A 100 -13.97 -5.84 4.28
C THR A 100 -15.28 -5.05 4.32
N LEU A 101 -16.21 -5.39 5.21
CA LEU A 101 -17.54 -4.78 5.35
C LEU A 101 -17.55 -3.60 6.34
N GLU A 102 -16.87 -3.74 7.48
CA GLU A 102 -16.69 -2.67 8.48
C GLU A 102 -15.85 -1.55 7.91
N THR A 103 -14.85 -1.93 7.13
CA THR A 103 -14.16 -0.97 6.31
C THR A 103 -15.10 -0.53 5.22
N LYS A 104 -15.46 0.74 5.25
CA LYS A 104 -16.13 1.39 4.14
C LYS A 104 -15.20 1.52 2.93
N ILE A 105 -14.65 0.41 2.40
CA ILE A 105 -14.02 0.35 1.08
C ILE A 105 -15.00 0.89 0.04
N LEU A 106 -16.31 0.76 0.29
CA LEU A 106 -17.38 1.36 -0.50
C LEU A 106 -17.57 2.87 -0.27
N GLU A 107 -17.11 3.47 0.84
CA GLU A 107 -17.02 4.94 1.05
C GLU A 107 -15.63 5.53 0.76
N ILE A 108 -14.63 4.72 0.37
CA ILE A 108 -13.70 5.21 -0.65
C ILE A 108 -14.59 5.42 -1.88
N HIS A 109 -15.18 6.60 -1.91
CA HIS A 109 -16.41 6.84 -2.62
C HIS A 109 -16.09 6.65 -4.11
N PHE A 110 -16.56 5.55 -4.70
CA PHE A 110 -16.81 5.44 -6.13
C PHE A 110 -18.01 6.34 -6.48
N GLU A 111 -17.97 7.61 -6.04
CA GLU A 111 -19.06 8.57 -6.14
C GLU A 111 -19.28 8.88 -7.62
N PRO A 112 -20.41 8.48 -8.23
CA PRO A 112 -20.64 8.75 -9.65
C PRO A 112 -20.90 10.25 -9.94
N HIS A 113 -21.12 11.07 -8.91
CA HIS A 113 -21.60 12.44 -9.00
C HIS A 113 -20.60 13.52 -8.55
N LEU A 114 -19.51 13.17 -7.87
CA LEU A 114 -18.27 13.94 -7.94
C LEU A 114 -17.44 13.32 -9.04
N ARG A 115 -17.64 13.69 -10.31
CA ARG A 115 -16.64 13.39 -11.34
C ARG A 115 -15.39 14.19 -10.99
N PRO A 116 -14.29 13.58 -10.52
CA PRO A 116 -13.00 14.23 -10.68
C PRO A 116 -12.78 14.32 -12.20
N SER A 117 -12.02 15.30 -12.68
CA SER A 117 -11.51 15.24 -14.05
C SER A 117 -10.96 13.83 -14.31
N PRO A 118 -11.23 13.20 -15.47
CA PRO A 118 -10.84 11.81 -15.76
C PRO A 118 -9.34 11.49 -15.64
N ASP A 119 -8.51 12.46 -15.24
CA ASP A 119 -7.07 12.43 -15.36
C ASP A 119 -6.31 12.01 -14.08
N ASN A 120 -6.81 12.16 -12.85
CA ASN A 120 -5.86 12.36 -11.73
C ASN A 120 -6.15 11.70 -10.37
N LEU A 121 -6.57 10.43 -10.23
CA LEU A 121 -6.60 9.80 -8.89
C LEU A 121 -6.17 8.33 -8.93
N THR A 122 -5.05 8.02 -8.28
CA THR A 122 -4.55 6.65 -8.15
C THR A 122 -4.58 6.17 -6.70
N GLU A 123 -5.02 4.93 -6.49
CA GLU A 123 -4.99 4.21 -5.23
C GLU A 123 -3.78 3.27 -5.21
N VAL A 124 -3.16 3.12 -4.05
CA VAL A 124 -2.06 2.18 -3.86
C VAL A 124 -2.48 1.08 -2.91
N VAL A 125 -2.45 -0.14 -3.42
CA VAL A 125 -2.61 -1.36 -2.63
C VAL A 125 -1.24 -2.02 -2.53
N PRO A 126 -0.61 -2.07 -1.35
CA PRO A 126 0.56 -2.89 -1.10
C PRO A 126 0.14 -4.36 -1.06
N PHE A 127 0.68 -5.12 -2.00
CA PHE A 127 0.87 -6.55 -1.94
C PHE A 127 2.25 -6.87 -1.34
N LYS A 128 2.44 -8.10 -0.86
CA LYS A 128 3.74 -8.61 -0.42
C LYS A 128 4.44 -9.36 -1.53
#